data_AF-A0A7L4QXY1-F1
#
_entry.id   AF-A0A7L4QXY1-F1
#
_cell.length_a   1.000
_cell.length_b   1.000
_cell.length_c   1.000
_cell.angle_alpha   90.00
_cell.angle_beta   90.00
_cell.angle_gamma   90.00
#
_symmetry.space_group_name_H-M   'P 1'
#
loop_
_entity.id
_entity.type
_entity.pdbx_description
1 polymer ?
#
loop_
_entity_poly.entity_id
_entity_poly.type
_entity_poly.pdbx_seq_one_letter_code
_entity_poly.pdbx_strand_id
1 'polypeptide(L)'
;MIRLAVVSGKGGTGKTVVTGAIARICTRQRVMVDCDVDAANLELLLKPRILERKDFYGMEAACIDPARCTACGICGDACRFDAIRMNGGTYTVETDRCEGCRVCRLVCPAGAVSMQPRVC
;
A
#
# COMPACT_ATOMS: atom_id res chain seq x y z
N MET A 1 -21.59 -26.02 10.58
CA MET A 1 -20.81 -24.77 10.63
C MET A 1 -21.31 -23.87 9.51
N ILE A 2 -21.79 -22.66 9.83
CA ILE A 2 -22.26 -21.71 8.81
C ILE A 2 -21.08 -20.82 8.41
N ARG A 3 -20.85 -20.66 7.11
CA ARG A 3 -19.87 -19.73 6.55
C ARG A 3 -20.61 -18.71 5.70
N LEU A 4 -20.29 -17.44 5.89
CA LEU A 4 -20.90 -16.34 5.15
C LEU A 4 -19.80 -15.48 4.55
N ALA A 5 -19.87 -15.23 3.25
CA ALA A 5 -19.01 -14.29 2.56
C ALA A 5 -19.86 -13.09 2.11
N VAL A 6 -19.46 -11.88 2.51
CA VAL A 6 -20.10 -10.64 2.07
C VAL A 6 -19.27 -10.07 0.92
N VAL A 7 -19.74 -10.30 -0.30
CA VAL A 7 -19.06 -9.87 -1.54
C VAL A 7 -19.85 -8.77 -2.24
N SER A 8 -19.16 -7.89 -2.96
CA SER A 8 -19.77 -6.80 -3.72
C SER A 8 -18.78 -6.23 -4.73
N GLY A 9 -19.24 -5.33 -5.61
CA GLY A 9 -18.42 -4.62 -6.59
C GLY A 9 -17.40 -3.65 -5.99
N LYS A 10 -16.77 -2.87 -6.89
CA LYS A 10 -15.71 -1.89 -6.54
C LYS A 10 -16.25 -0.78 -5.62
N GLY A 11 -15.46 -0.42 -4.60
CA GLY A 11 -15.53 0.82 -3.80
C GLY A 11 -16.87 1.19 -3.13
N GLY A 12 -16.88 1.36 -1.81
CA GLY A 12 -17.99 2.04 -1.11
C GLY A 12 -19.34 1.29 -1.06
N THR A 13 -19.37 0.01 -1.43
CA THR A 13 -20.61 -0.77 -1.54
C THR A 13 -21.15 -1.35 -0.22
N GLY A 14 -20.63 -0.89 0.91
CA GLY A 14 -21.16 -1.24 2.24
C GLY A 14 -20.80 -2.63 2.76
N LYS A 15 -19.85 -3.36 2.15
CA LYS A 15 -19.43 -4.72 2.60
C LYS A 15 -19.12 -4.76 4.10
N THR A 16 -18.26 -3.85 4.58
CA THR A 16 -17.87 -3.76 5.99
C THR A 16 -19.04 -3.42 6.90
N VAL A 17 -19.97 -2.56 6.45
CA VAL A 17 -21.18 -2.20 7.21
C VAL A 17 -22.10 -3.40 7.38
N VAL A 18 -22.35 -4.15 6.30
CA VAL A 18 -23.16 -5.38 6.34
C VAL A 18 -22.50 -6.42 7.25
N THR A 19 -21.19 -6.64 7.10
CA THR A 19 -20.43 -7.55 7.98
C THR A 19 -20.52 -7.13 9.44
N GLY A 20 -20.39 -5.84 9.76
CA GLY A 20 -20.53 -5.30 11.11
C GLY A 20 -21.94 -5.44 11.68
N ALA A 21 -22.99 -5.24 10.87
CA ALA A 21 -24.37 -5.45 11.29
C ALA A 21 -24.63 -6.94 11.64
N ILE A 22 -24.14 -7.86 10.81
CA ILE A 22 -24.21 -9.29 11.07
C ILE A 22 -23.40 -9.64 12.33
N ALA A 23 -22.22 -9.03 12.51
CA ALA A 23 -21.42 -9.14 13.73
C ALA A 23 -22.26 -8.82 14.97
N ARG A 24 -23.03 -7.73 14.92
CA ARG A 24 -23.83 -7.26 16.06
C ARG A 24 -25.03 -8.14 16.38
N ILE A 25 -25.73 -8.67 15.37
CA ILE A 25 -27.03 -9.34 15.57
C ILE A 25 -26.86 -10.79 16.04
N CYS A 26 -25.88 -11.52 15.52
CA CYS A 26 -25.71 -12.89 15.98
C CYS A 26 -25.12 -12.90 17.40
N THR A 27 -25.58 -13.80 18.25
CA THR A 27 -25.19 -13.84 19.68
C THR A 27 -24.21 -14.96 19.98
N ARG A 28 -23.90 -15.80 18.98
CA ARG A 28 -22.92 -16.88 19.10
C ARG A 28 -21.51 -16.39 18.79
N GLN A 29 -20.55 -17.10 19.37
CA GLN A 29 -19.13 -16.92 19.13
C GLN A 29 -18.80 -17.16 17.65
N ARG A 30 -18.01 -16.27 17.06
CA ARG A 30 -17.72 -16.23 15.62
C ARG A 30 -16.31 -15.73 15.36
N VAL A 31 -15.78 -16.12 14.21
CA VAL A 31 -14.56 -15.55 13.62
C VAL A 31 -14.99 -14.58 12.55
N MET A 32 -14.46 -13.36 12.61
CA MET A 32 -14.73 -12.30 11.65
C MET A 32 -13.41 -11.94 10.96
N VAL A 33 -13.46 -11.79 9.65
CA VAL A 33 -12.30 -11.45 8.82
C VAL A 33 -12.74 -10.36 7.86
N ASP A 34 -11.94 -9.30 7.79
CA ASP A 34 -12.03 -8.30 6.73
C ASP A 34 -10.91 -8.59 5.72
N CYS A 35 -11.28 -9.04 4.53
CA CYS A 35 -10.33 -9.44 3.48
C CYS A 35 -10.10 -8.34 2.45
N ASP A 36 -10.43 -7.09 2.77
CA ASP A 36 -10.09 -5.94 1.93
C ASP A 36 -8.58 -5.68 2.01
N VAL A 37 -7.93 -5.58 0.83
CA VAL A 37 -6.47 -5.38 0.74
C VAL A 37 -6.09 -3.93 1.00
N ASP A 38 -6.93 -2.99 0.58
CA ASP A 38 -6.61 -1.56 0.58
C ASP A 38 -7.21 -0.83 1.79
N ALA A 39 -8.36 -1.30 2.30
CA ALA A 39 -9.13 -0.58 3.30
C ALA A 39 -9.95 -1.52 4.22
N ALA A 40 -9.27 -2.46 4.89
CA ALA A 40 -9.88 -3.27 5.94
C ALA A 40 -10.31 -2.36 7.11
N ASN A 41 -11.62 -2.25 7.34
CA ASN A 41 -12.20 -1.24 8.23
C ASN A 41 -13.07 -1.83 9.34
N LEU A 42 -13.19 -3.16 9.42
CA LEU A 42 -14.03 -3.81 10.43
C LEU A 42 -13.63 -3.47 11.87
N GLU A 43 -12.34 -3.20 12.12
CA GLU A 43 -11.86 -2.80 13.45
C GLU A 43 -12.47 -1.48 13.95
N LEU A 44 -12.80 -0.55 13.04
CA LEU A 44 -13.45 0.72 13.37
C LEU A 44 -14.85 0.50 13.97
N LEU A 45 -15.56 -0.54 13.50
CA LEU A 45 -16.90 -0.88 13.96
C LEU A 45 -16.89 -1.74 15.22
N LEU A 46 -15.97 -2.71 15.30
CA LEU A 46 -15.98 -3.73 16.36
C LEU A 46 -15.15 -3.35 17.59
N LYS A 47 -14.26 -2.36 17.49
CA LYS A 47 -13.33 -1.94 18.54
C LYS A 47 -12.65 -3.14 19.23
N PRO A 48 -11.98 -4.02 18.47
CA PRO A 48 -11.42 -5.25 19.00
C PRO A 48 -10.25 -4.97 19.96
N ARG A 49 -9.99 -5.92 20.88
CA ARG A 49 -8.70 -5.96 21.57
C ARG A 49 -7.65 -6.50 20.61
N ILE A 50 -6.60 -5.72 20.40
CA ILE A 50 -5.49 -6.09 19.52
C ILE A 50 -4.60 -7.09 20.24
N LEU A 51 -4.43 -8.28 19.66
CA LEU A 51 -3.58 -9.34 20.21
C LEU A 51 -2.19 -9.35 19.57
N GLU A 52 -2.12 -9.06 18.27
CA GLU A 52 -0.91 -9.07 17.47
C GLU A 52 -1.03 -8.02 16.36
N ARG A 53 0.10 -7.39 16.01
CA ARG A 53 0.25 -6.52 14.84
C ARG A 53 1.52 -6.92 14.11
N LYS A 54 1.48 -6.90 12.78
CA LYS A 54 2.62 -7.13 11.92
C LYS A 54 2.66 -6.02 10.90
N ASP A 55 3.86 -5.52 10.63
CA ASP A 55 4.06 -4.62 9.50
C ASP A 55 3.73 -5.36 8.21
N PHE A 56 2.99 -4.70 7.33
CA PHE A 56 2.73 -5.19 6.00
C PHE A 56 3.77 -4.62 5.04
N TYR A 57 4.47 -5.50 4.35
CA TYR A 57 5.44 -5.13 3.32
C TYR A 57 4.86 -5.47 1.96
N GLY A 58 4.46 -4.44 1.22
CA GLY A 58 3.99 -4.56 -0.15
C GLY A 58 5.14 -4.62 -1.16
N MET A 59 4.93 -4.06 -2.34
CA MET A 59 6.01 -3.89 -3.32
C MET A 59 7.08 -2.92 -2.79
N GLU A 60 8.35 -3.22 -3.11
CA GLU A 60 9.48 -2.33 -2.81
C GLU A 60 9.30 -0.96 -3.46
N ALA A 61 9.73 0.10 -2.77
CA ALA A 61 9.80 1.44 -3.34
C ALA A 61 11.19 1.73 -3.91
N ALA A 62 11.23 2.58 -4.94
CA ALA A 62 12.49 3.09 -5.45
C ALA A 62 13.11 4.08 -4.45
N CYS A 63 14.44 4.07 -4.32
CA CYS A 63 15.22 5.02 -3.54
C CYS A 63 16.42 5.49 -4.36
N ILE A 64 16.63 6.81 -4.42
CA ILE A 64 17.69 7.45 -5.21
C ILE A 64 18.82 7.85 -4.27
N ASP A 65 20.03 7.34 -4.55
CA ASP A 65 21.24 7.69 -3.86
C ASP A 65 21.75 9.06 -4.34
N PRO A 66 21.72 10.11 -3.49
CA PRO A 66 22.11 11.45 -3.90
C PRO A 66 23.61 11.56 -4.23
N ALA A 67 24.47 10.70 -3.66
CA ALA A 67 25.91 10.74 -3.92
C ALA A 67 26.27 10.24 -5.32
N ARG A 68 25.40 9.41 -5.94
CA ARG A 68 25.58 8.87 -7.30
C ARG A 68 24.68 9.55 -8.33
N CYS A 69 23.67 10.29 -7.89
CA CYS A 69 22.74 10.97 -8.76
C CYS A 69 23.44 12.09 -9.55
N THR A 70 23.33 12.06 -10.87
CA THR A 70 23.86 13.10 -11.77
C THR A 70 22.82 14.15 -12.16
N ALA A 71 21.63 14.11 -11.54
CA ALA A 71 20.51 15.01 -11.83
C ALA A 71 20.06 15.04 -13.31
N CYS A 72 20.29 13.97 -14.07
CA CYS A 72 19.99 13.92 -15.51
C CYS A 72 18.49 13.87 -15.89
N GLY A 73 17.59 13.58 -14.95
CA GLY A 73 16.14 13.61 -15.16
C GLY A 73 15.48 12.39 -15.79
N ILE A 74 16.25 11.47 -16.41
CA ILE A 74 15.74 10.30 -17.12
C ILE A 74 14.77 9.45 -16.27
N CYS A 75 15.07 9.25 -14.99
CA CYS A 75 14.22 8.48 -14.09
C CYS A 75 12.87 9.17 -13.81
N GLY A 76 12.85 10.50 -13.73
CA GLY A 76 11.65 11.31 -13.58
C GLY A 76 10.75 11.19 -14.80
N ASP A 77 11.31 11.39 -16.00
CA ASP A 77 10.57 11.31 -17.28
C ASP A 77 9.98 9.91 -17.53
N ALA A 78 10.68 8.86 -17.08
CA ALA A 78 10.22 7.48 -17.22
C ALA A 78 9.15 7.08 -16.18
N CYS A 79 8.92 7.88 -15.14
CA CYS A 79 8.00 7.53 -14.07
C CYS A 79 6.53 7.81 -14.47
N ARG A 80 5.77 6.76 -14.78
CA ARG A 80 4.33 6.88 -15.12
C ARG A 80 3.41 7.26 -13.96
N PHE A 81 3.95 7.36 -12.75
CA PHE A 81 3.19 7.60 -11.52
C PHE A 81 3.52 8.96 -10.88
N ASP A 82 4.33 9.78 -11.56
CA ASP A 82 4.80 11.08 -11.06
C ASP A 82 5.42 11.01 -9.65
N ALA A 83 6.04 9.86 -9.33
CA ALA A 83 6.58 9.57 -8.00
C ALA A 83 8.01 10.10 -7.80
N ILE A 84 8.62 10.74 -8.81
CA ILE A 84 10.02 11.19 -8.76
C ILE A 84 10.07 12.70 -8.97
N ARG A 85 10.62 13.44 -8.01
CA ARG A 85 10.67 14.91 -8.00
C ARG A 85 12.11 15.42 -7.83
N MET A 86 12.40 16.55 -8.46
CA MET A 86 13.65 17.28 -8.21
C MET A 86 13.55 18.01 -6.88
N ASN A 87 14.53 17.82 -6.00
CA ASN A 87 14.67 18.49 -4.71
C ASN A 87 16.15 18.80 -4.44
N GLY A 88 16.50 20.08 -4.29
CA GLY A 88 17.86 20.49 -3.91
C GLY A 88 18.97 20.05 -4.86
N GLY A 89 18.68 19.94 -6.16
CA GLY A 89 19.66 19.53 -7.18
C GLY A 89 19.85 18.01 -7.33
N THR A 90 19.03 17.20 -6.63
CA THR A 90 18.94 15.75 -6.82
C THR A 90 17.48 15.33 -7.00
N TYR A 91 17.25 14.07 -7.37
CA TYR A 91 15.91 13.50 -7.44
C TYR A 91 15.59 12.69 -6.18
N THR A 92 14.35 12.82 -5.71
CA THR A 92 13.78 12.07 -4.58
C THR A 92 12.52 11.34 -5.00
N VAL A 93 12.21 10.23 -4.32
CA VAL A 93 11.01 9.42 -4.59
C VAL A 93 9.93 9.71 -3.55
N GLU A 94 8.74 10.09 -3.99
CA GLU A 94 7.52 10.09 -3.18
C GLU A 94 7.04 8.65 -3.04
N THR A 95 7.31 8.04 -1.89
CA THR A 95 7.03 6.61 -1.65
C THR A 95 5.56 6.26 -1.85
N ASP A 96 4.64 7.13 -1.45
CA ASP A 96 3.19 6.86 -1.49
C ASP A 96 2.64 6.79 -2.92
N ARG A 97 3.34 7.39 -3.89
CA ARG A 97 3.01 7.33 -5.32
C ARG A 97 3.77 6.25 -6.07
N CYS A 98 4.81 5.68 -5.47
CA CYS A 98 5.66 4.71 -6.14
C CYS A 98 4.92 3.36 -6.25
N GLU A 99 4.72 2.85 -7.45
CA GLU A 99 4.14 1.52 -7.66
C GLU A 99 5.19 0.38 -7.69
N GLY A 100 6.45 0.69 -7.37
CA GLY A 100 7.51 -0.34 -7.33
C GLY A 100 7.83 -1.00 -8.68
N CYS A 101 7.45 -0.40 -9.81
CA CYS A 101 7.59 -0.99 -11.15
C CYS A 101 9.04 -1.11 -11.67
N ARG A 102 10.02 -0.54 -10.95
CA ARG A 102 11.47 -0.62 -11.22
C ARG A 102 11.96 0.02 -12.52
N VAL A 103 11.12 0.69 -13.30
CA VAL A 103 11.53 1.37 -14.55
C VAL A 103 12.64 2.39 -14.31
N CYS A 104 12.50 3.23 -13.27
CA CYS A 104 13.52 4.23 -12.91
C CYS A 104 14.90 3.62 -12.62
N ARG A 105 14.94 2.40 -12.07
CA ARG A 105 16.18 1.65 -11.85
C ARG A 105 16.79 1.15 -13.16
N LEU A 106 15.96 0.68 -14.08
CA LEU A 106 16.42 0.19 -15.38
C LEU A 106 17.05 1.30 -16.23
N VAL A 107 16.49 2.51 -16.19
CA VAL A 107 16.90 3.61 -17.08
C VAL A 107 17.99 4.51 -16.48
N CYS A 108 18.35 4.35 -15.21
CA CYS A 108 19.31 5.24 -14.56
C CYS A 108 20.75 4.94 -15.03
N PRO A 109 21.40 5.83 -15.80
CA PRO A 109 22.74 5.57 -16.34
C PRO A 109 23.82 5.57 -15.24
N ALA A 110 23.58 6.31 -14.14
CA ALA A 110 24.49 6.39 -13.00
C ALA A 110 24.31 5.22 -12.00
N GLY A 111 23.33 4.34 -12.22
CA GLY A 111 23.01 3.26 -11.29
C GLY A 111 22.59 3.75 -9.89
N ALA A 112 22.12 5.00 -9.77
CA ALA A 112 21.81 5.66 -8.50
C ALA A 112 20.52 5.16 -7.84
N VAL A 113 19.69 4.38 -8.55
CA VAL A 113 18.38 3.94 -8.05
C VAL A 113 18.47 2.51 -7.50
N SER A 114 17.99 2.32 -6.28
CA SER A 114 17.82 1.02 -5.62
C SER A 114 16.34 0.74 -5.32
N MET A 115 15.98 -0.52 -5.07
CA MET A 115 14.66 -0.88 -4.55
C MET A 115 14.81 -1.25 -3.08
N GLN A 116 13.93 -0.72 -2.24
CA GLN A 116 13.95 -0.95 -0.79
C GLN A 116 12.56 -1.39 -0.30
N PRO A 117 12.49 -2.31 0.66
CA PRO A 117 11.24 -2.62 1.33
C PRO A 117 10.58 -1.35 1.90
N ARG A 118 9.27 -1.23 1.76
CA ARG A 118 8.48 -0.20 2.44
C ARG A 118 7.40 -0.85 3.29
N VAL A 119 7.14 -0.25 4.44
CA VAL A 119 5.94 -0.54 5.22
C VAL A 119 4.78 0.17 4.52
N CYS A 120 3.72 -0.58 4.25
CA CYS A 120 2.49 -0.10 3.64
C CYS A 120 1.40 0.11 4.70
#